data_AF-A0A1Y0B9V1-F1
#
_entry.id   AF-A0A1Y0B9V1-F1
#
_cell.length_a   1.000
_cell.length_b   1.000
_cell.length_c   1.000
_cell.angle_alpha   90.00
_cell.angle_beta   90.00
_cell.angle_gamma   90.00
#
_symmetry.space_group_name_H-M   'P 1'
#
loop_
_entity.id
_entity.type
_entity.pdbx_description
1 polymer ?
#
loop_
_entity_poly.entity_id
_entity_poly.type
_entity_poly.pdbx_seq_one_letter_code
_entity_poly.pdbx_strand_id
1 'polypeptide(L)' 'MMAAIARKDYLQRRHRQSQGITKAKAAGVYKGRPADLALRKRVSELLAAGLGIRAIARHAVCSTTTVMRIRDELVESLSS' A
#
# COMPACT_ATOMS: atom_id res chain seq x y z
N MET A 1 36.58 -23.74 0.53
CA MET A 1 36.64 -22.94 -0.72
C MET A 1 35.25 -22.62 -1.30
N MET A 2 34.32 -23.59 -1.38
CA MET A 2 32.96 -23.40 -1.95
C MET A 2 32.12 -22.31 -1.27
N ALA A 3 32.19 -22.18 0.06
CA ALA A 3 31.45 -21.15 0.81
C ALA A 3 31.87 -19.71 0.41
N ALA A 4 33.15 -19.49 0.10
CA ALA A 4 33.65 -18.19 -0.32
C ALA A 4 33.15 -17.81 -1.72
N ILE A 5 33.08 -18.78 -2.63
CA ILE A 5 32.56 -18.60 -3.99
C ILE A 5 31.06 -18.29 -3.95
N ALA A 6 30.29 -19.06 -3.17
CA ALA A 6 28.85 -18.83 -2.99
C ALA A 6 28.54 -17.43 -2.42
N ARG A 7 29.34 -16.97 -1.46
CA ARG A 7 29.21 -15.62 -0.89
C ARG A 7 29.49 -14.53 -1.93
N LYS A 8 30.53 -14.70 -2.76
CA LYS A 8 30.89 -13.73 -3.81
C LYS A 8 29.76 -13.59 -4.84
N ASP A 9 29.17 -14.71 -5.29
CA ASP A 9 28.03 -14.68 -6.22
C ASP A 9 26.81 -13.97 -5.62
N TYR A 10 26.46 -14.28 -4.37
CA TYR A 10 25.35 -13.62 -3.67
C TYR A 10 25.53 -12.10 -3.61
N LEU A 11 26.72 -11.63 -3.23
CA LEU A 11 27.01 -10.19 -3.15
C LEU A 11 26.90 -9.53 -4.53
N GLN A 12 27.38 -10.19 -5.58
CA GLN A 12 27.27 -9.69 -6.94
C GLN A 12 25.80 -9.57 -7.40
N ARG A 13 24.97 -10.58 -7.11
CA ARG A 13 23.52 -10.53 -7.41
C ARG A 13 22.83 -9.41 -6.64
N ARG A 14 23.14 -9.25 -5.35
CA ARG A 14 22.59 -8.18 -4.51
C ARG A 14 22.97 -6.79 -5.03
N HIS A 15 24.22 -6.61 -5.46
CA HIS A 15 24.68 -5.35 -6.03
C HIS A 15 23.98 -5.01 -7.35
N ARG A 16 23.81 -5.99 -8.25
CA ARG A 16 23.06 -5.79 -9.50
C ARG A 16 21.59 -5.49 -9.22
N GLN A 17 20.98 -6.19 -8.27
CA GLN A 17 19.60 -5.94 -7.85
C GLN A 17 19.45 -4.53 -7.28
N SER A 18 20.38 -4.07 -6.43
CA SER A 18 20.31 -2.73 -5.86
C SER A 18 20.44 -1.65 -6.95
N GLN A 19 21.34 -1.82 -7.91
CA GLN A 19 21.44 -0.91 -9.06
C GLN A 19 20.13 -0.88 -9.88
N GLY A 20 19.53 -2.05 -10.11
CA GLY A 20 18.23 -2.16 -10.79
C GLY A 20 17.10 -1.45 -10.03
N ILE A 21 17.02 -1.65 -8.71
CA ILE A 21 16.04 -0.97 -7.85
C ILE A 21 16.24 0.54 -7.89
N THR A 22 17.48 1.04 -7.80
CA THR A 22 17.75 2.48 -7.88
C THR A 22 17.29 3.07 -9.21
N LYS A 23 17.58 2.40 -10.32
CA LYS A 23 17.11 2.82 -11.66
C LYS A 23 15.58 2.80 -11.75
N ALA A 24 14.92 1.76 -11.26
CA ALA A 24 13.46 1.63 -11.30
C ALA A 24 12.75 2.63 -10.37
N LYS A 25 13.36 2.97 -9.22
CA LYS A 25 12.88 4.06 -8.35
C LYS A 25 13.00 5.41 -9.04
N ALA A 26 14.14 5.70 -9.68
CA ALA A 26 14.34 6.94 -10.43
C ALA A 26 13.37 7.06 -11.63
N ALA A 27 13.05 5.94 -12.27
CA ALA A 27 12.04 5.87 -13.34
C ALA A 27 10.59 5.88 -12.84
N GLY A 28 10.35 5.95 -11.51
CA GLY A 28 9.00 6.04 -10.94
C GLY A 28 8.14 4.76 -11.09
N VAL A 29 8.76 3.61 -11.34
CA VAL A 29 8.04 2.34 -11.59
C VAL A 29 7.38 1.81 -10.30
N TYR A 30 8.00 2.02 -9.14
CA TYR A 30 7.46 1.58 -7.86
C TYR A 30 6.36 2.53 -7.35
N LYS A 31 5.11 2.21 -7.68
CA LYS A 31 3.91 2.95 -7.22
C LYS A 31 3.26 2.38 -5.94
N GLY A 32 3.87 1.35 -5.36
CA GLY A 32 3.30 0.61 -4.23
C GLY A 32 2.10 -0.25 -4.61
N ARG A 33 1.34 -0.72 -3.61
CA ARG A 33 0.07 -1.41 -3.84
C ARG A 33 -0.97 -0.38 -4.23
N PRO A 34 -1.65 -0.52 -5.39
CA PRO A 34 -2.72 0.40 -5.77
C PRO A 34 -3.83 0.35 -4.71
N ALA A 35 -4.45 1.49 -4.48
CA ALA A 35 -5.59 1.56 -3.60
C ALA A 35 -6.78 0.79 -4.20
N ASP A 36 -7.50 0.08 -3.33
CA ASP A 36 -8.74 -0.58 -3.71
C ASP A 36 -9.88 0.45 -3.80
N LEU A 37 -10.18 0.87 -5.03
CA LEU A 37 -11.21 1.88 -5.31
C LEU A 37 -12.61 1.38 -4.99
N ALA A 38 -12.88 0.08 -5.18
CA ALA A 38 -14.19 -0.50 -4.91
C ALA A 38 -14.46 -0.53 -3.41
N LEU A 39 -13.46 -0.91 -2.62
CA LEU A 39 -13.54 -0.85 -1.16
C LEU A 39 -13.77 0.59 -0.68
N ARG A 40 -12.99 1.55 -1.21
CA ARG A 40 -13.10 2.96 -0.84
C ARG A 40 -14.48 3.53 -1.13
N LYS A 41 -15.05 3.23 -2.30
CA LYS A 41 -16.41 3.65 -2.67
C LYS A 41 -17.48 3.08 -1.73
N ARG A 42 -17.38 1.79 -1.40
CA ARG A 42 -18.32 1.16 -0.46
C ARG A 42 -18.23 1.79 0.94
N VAL A 43 -17.02 2.06 1.41
CA VAL A 43 -16.80 2.72 2.71
C VAL A 43 -17.36 4.15 2.70
N SER A 44 -17.15 4.92 1.62
CA SER A 44 -17.68 6.29 1.53
C SER A 44 -19.21 6.33 1.51
N GLU A 45 -19.85 5.41 0.79
CA GLU A 45 -21.32 5.27 0.77
C GLU A 45 -21.88 4.95 2.17
N LEU A 46 -21.23 4.01 2.88
CA LEU A 46 -21.66 3.63 4.23
C LEU A 46 -21.39 4.74 5.28
N LEU A 47 -20.34 5.53 5.10
CA LEU A 47 -20.08 6.72 5.91
C LEU A 47 -21.14 7.80 5.66
N ALA A 48 -21.53 8.05 4.40
CA ALA A 48 -22.59 8.98 4.05
C ALA A 48 -23.96 8.55 4.61
N ALA A 49 -24.20 7.24 4.72
CA ALA A 49 -25.38 6.68 5.37
C ALA A 49 -25.36 6.79 6.92
N GLY A 50 -24.30 7.35 7.52
CA GLY A 50 -24.22 7.60 8.96
C GLY A 50 -23.92 6.35 9.82
N LEU A 51 -23.45 5.25 9.23
CA LEU A 51 -23.13 4.04 9.99
C LEU A 51 -21.87 4.24 10.85
N GLY A 52 -21.85 3.59 12.02
CA GLY A 52 -20.67 3.56 12.87
C GLY A 52 -19.50 2.77 12.27
N ILE A 53 -18.26 3.20 12.55
CA ILE A 53 -17.01 2.65 11.97
C ILE A 53 -16.90 1.12 12.08
N ARG A 54 -17.29 0.54 13.23
CA ARG A 54 -17.26 -0.93 13.42
C ARG A 54 -18.27 -1.67 12.55
N ALA A 55 -19.45 -1.08 12.32
CA ALA A 55 -20.44 -1.66 11.43
C ALA A 55 -19.95 -1.62 9.99
N ILE A 56 -19.39 -0.48 9.56
CA ILE A 56 -18.80 -0.30 8.23
C ILE A 56 -17.68 -1.32 7.98
N ALA A 57 -16.77 -1.50 8.93
CA ALA A 57 -15.68 -2.46 8.83
C ALA A 57 -16.19 -3.90 8.58
N ARG A 58 -17.28 -4.30 9.26
CA ARG A 58 -17.92 -5.61 9.04
C ARG A 58 -18.57 -5.71 7.66
N HIS A 59 -19.35 -4.70 7.23
CA HIS A 59 -20.04 -4.72 5.94
C HIS A 59 -19.10 -4.60 4.73
N ALA A 60 -18.00 -3.86 4.89
CA ALA A 60 -16.99 -3.67 3.85
C ALA A 60 -15.87 -4.73 3.90
N VAL A 61 -15.92 -5.68 4.86
CA VAL A 61 -14.92 -6.75 5.04
C VAL A 61 -13.49 -6.18 5.10
N CYS A 62 -13.31 -5.16 5.93
CA CYS A 62 -12.02 -4.48 6.10
C CYS A 62 -11.75 -4.14 7.57
N SER A 63 -10.51 -3.76 7.88
CA SER A 63 -10.15 -3.34 9.24
C SER A 63 -10.77 -1.98 9.57
N THR A 64 -11.06 -1.74 10.85
CA THR A 64 -11.49 -0.42 11.34
C THR A 64 -10.48 0.68 11.04
N THR A 65 -9.18 0.34 11.05
CA THR A 65 -8.10 1.26 10.67
C THR A 65 -8.18 1.67 9.20
N THR A 66 -8.60 0.77 8.31
CA THR A 66 -8.79 1.08 6.89
C THR A 66 -9.96 2.06 6.72
N VAL A 67 -11.06 1.83 7.44
CA VAL A 67 -12.23 2.74 7.43
C VAL A 67 -11.86 4.14 7.95
N MET A 68 -11.13 4.21 9.07
CA MET A 68 -10.66 5.49 9.64
C MET A 68 -9.75 6.24 8.66
N ARG A 69 -8.77 5.56 8.07
CA ARG A 69 -7.88 6.17 7.08
C ARG A 69 -8.65 6.74 5.89
N ILE A 70 -9.63 5.98 5.37
CA ILE A 70 -10.46 6.45 4.23
C ILE A 70 -11.29 7.67 4.64
N ARG A 71 -11.87 7.68 5.84
CA ARG A 71 -12.59 8.84 6.38
C ARG A 71 -11.67 10.06 6.47
N ASP A 72 -10.47 9.90 7.00
CA ASP A 72 -9.53 11.00 7.19
C ASP A 72 -9.03 11.54 5.82
N GLU A 73 -8.74 10.65 4.86
CA GLU A 73 -8.44 11.01 3.46
C GLU A 73 -9.60 11.78 2.80
N LEU A 74 -10.86 11.39 3.05
CA LEU A 74 -12.05 12.10 2.56
C LEU A 74 -12.17 13.50 3.15
N VAL A 75 -11.94 13.65 4.46
CA VAL A 75 -11.98 14.96 5.13
C VAL A 75 -10.88 15.88 4.57
N GLU A 76 -9.67 15.36 4.40
CA GLU A 76 -8.55 16.12 3.84
C GLU A 76 -8.85 16.60 2.41
N SER A 77 -9.46 15.74 1.58
CA SER A 77 -9.87 16.08 0.21
C SER A 77 -10.98 17.13 0.12
N LEU A 78 -11.79 17.30 1.17
CA LEU A 78 -12.84 18.33 1.24
C LEU A 78 -12.32 19.68 1.77
N SER A 79 -11.17 19.66 2.45
CA SER A 79 -10.52 20.84 3.03
C SER A 79 -9.46 21.50 2.13
N SER A 80 -9.11 20.86 1.02
CA SER A 80 -8.21 21.37 -0.02
C SER A 80 -9.01 21.90 -1.21
#